data_AF-A0A3P6F943-F1
#
_entry.id   AF-A0A3P6F943-F1
#
_cell.length_a   1.000
_cell.length_b   1.000
_cell.length_c   1.000
_cell.angle_alpha   90.00
_cell.angle_beta   90.00
_cell.angle_gamma   90.00
#
_symmetry.space_group_name_H-M   'P 1'
#
loop_
_entity.id
_entity.type
_entity.pdbx_description
1 polymer ?
#
loop_
_entity_poly.entity_id
_entity_poly.type
_entity_poly.pdbx_seq_one_letter_code
_entity_poly.pdbx_strand_id
1 'polypeptide(L)'
;MWISIPKRHIVVWDSICSSISPEELDVVMESFLYMVPYLLVECASSDEQRAQYSLEPFTYERPTNIPPARAGDCGVYPLKYIECHALWIEFSKKDFAKPNGKTMRDKMAVDIFQELHDAHEFENKDNDANLGAYEG
;
A
#
# COMPACT_ATOMS: atom_id res chain seq x y z
N MET A 1 3.98 1.22 -0.53
CA MET A 1 4.85 2.38 -0.21
C MET A 1 3.97 3.60 0.04
N TRP A 2 4.20 4.33 1.11
CA TRP A 2 3.53 5.60 1.45
C TRP A 2 4.57 6.69 1.65
N ILE A 3 4.34 7.90 1.13
CA ILE A 3 5.28 9.02 1.22
C ILE A 3 4.64 10.15 2.02
N SER A 4 5.20 10.46 3.18
CA SER A 4 4.84 11.65 3.95
C SER A 4 5.71 12.82 3.51
N ILE A 5 5.15 13.70 2.68
CA ILE A 5 5.84 14.92 2.23
C ILE A 5 6.24 15.82 3.41
N PRO A 6 5.36 16.13 4.39
CA PRO A 6 5.72 17.01 5.50
C PRO A 6 6.82 16.43 6.39
N LYS A 7 6.83 15.11 6.61
CA LYS A 7 7.83 14.42 7.43
C LYS A 7 9.09 14.05 6.63
N ARG A 8 9.09 14.21 5.31
CA ARG A 8 10.16 13.76 4.41
C ARG A 8 10.53 12.29 4.64
N HIS A 9 9.50 11.45 4.80
CA HIS A 9 9.66 10.07 5.23
C HIS A 9 8.82 9.12 4.39
N ILE A 10 9.43 8.02 3.95
CA ILE A 10 8.79 6.97 3.16
C ILE A 10 8.61 5.71 4.01
N VAL A 11 7.39 5.18 4.04
CA VAL A 11 7.10 3.91 4.71
C VAL A 11 6.91 2.83 3.65
N VAL A 12 7.80 1.83 3.67
CA VAL A 12 7.70 0.65 2.82
C VAL A 12 6.92 -0.43 3.58
N TRP A 13 5.61 -0.40 3.39
CA TRP A 13 4.72 -1.42 3.96
C TRP A 13 4.73 -2.68 3.08
N ASP A 14 5.06 -3.82 3.68
CA ASP A 14 5.17 -5.12 3.01
C ASP A 14 4.63 -6.25 3.89
N SER A 15 3.54 -6.88 3.44
CA SER A 15 2.91 -8.01 4.13
C SER A 15 3.58 -9.37 3.86
N ILE A 16 4.54 -9.41 2.93
CA ILE A 16 5.35 -10.59 2.57
C ILE A 16 6.81 -10.18 2.66
N CYS A 17 7.27 -9.90 3.88
CA CYS A 17 8.59 -9.32 4.13
C CYS A 17 9.78 -10.20 3.68
N SER A 18 9.53 -11.48 3.38
CA SER A 18 10.52 -12.41 2.83
C SER A 18 10.76 -12.25 1.33
N SER A 19 10.00 -11.40 0.64
CA SER A 19 10.09 -11.23 -0.83
C SER A 19 11.34 -10.47 -1.28
N ILE A 20 11.91 -9.64 -0.40
CA ILE A 20 13.12 -8.83 -0.65
C ILE A 20 13.90 -8.71 0.66
N SER A 21 15.22 -8.92 0.60
CA SER A 21 16.10 -8.73 1.75
C SER A 21 16.20 -7.24 2.15
N PRO A 22 16.55 -6.92 3.41
CA PRO A 22 16.79 -5.54 3.82
C PRO A 22 17.84 -4.84 2.94
N GLU A 23 18.92 -5.52 2.59
CA GLU A 23 20.04 -4.96 1.83
C GLU A 23 19.66 -4.66 0.38
N GLU A 24 18.90 -5.56 -0.26
CA GLU A 24 18.37 -5.30 -1.60
C GLU A 24 17.34 -4.17 -1.58
N LEU A 25 16.52 -4.10 -0.52
CA LEU A 25 15.57 -3.01 -0.37
C LEU A 25 16.27 -1.67 -0.16
N ASP A 26 17.36 -1.61 0.61
CA ASP A 26 18.18 -0.40 0.78
C ASP A 26 18.63 0.17 -0.57
N VAL A 27 19.16 -0.69 -1.45
CA VAL A 27 19.62 -0.31 -2.80
C VAL A 27 18.47 0.23 -3.65
N VAL A 28 17.31 -0.43 -3.61
CA VAL A 28 16.11 0.04 -4.33
C VAL A 28 15.65 1.40 -3.78
N MET A 29 15.58 1.52 -2.45
CA MET A 29 15.04 2.70 -1.78
C MET A 29 15.93 3.92 -1.95
N GLU A 30 17.25 3.76 -1.97
CA GLU A 30 18.19 4.86 -2.20
C GLU A 30 17.75 5.74 -3.37
N SER A 31 17.43 5.14 -4.51
CA SER A 31 16.97 5.87 -5.69
C SER A 31 15.73 6.72 -5.40
N PHE A 32 14.72 6.18 -4.71
CA PHE A 32 13.51 6.93 -4.36
C PHE A 32 13.77 8.04 -3.36
N LEU A 33 14.63 7.82 -2.36
CA LEU A 33 14.98 8.82 -1.36
C LEU A 33 15.55 10.08 -1.98
N TYR A 34 16.40 9.92 -3.01
CA TYR A 34 16.94 11.03 -3.77
C TYR A 34 15.95 11.57 -4.80
N MET A 35 15.20 10.76 -5.53
CA MET A 35 14.33 11.26 -6.62
C MET A 35 13.12 12.06 -6.13
N VAL A 36 12.47 11.63 -5.05
CA VAL A 36 11.24 12.26 -4.53
C VAL A 36 11.38 13.77 -4.29
N PRO A 37 12.40 14.29 -3.58
CA PRO A 37 12.53 15.73 -3.38
C PRO A 37 12.68 16.53 -4.68
N TYR A 38 13.39 15.99 -5.69
CA TYR A 38 13.51 16.66 -7.00
C TYR A 38 12.18 16.67 -7.74
N LEU A 39 11.42 15.57 -7.71
CA LEU A 39 10.08 15.52 -8.29
C LEU A 39 9.14 16.53 -7.63
N LEU A 40 9.21 16.72 -6.31
CA LEU A 40 8.39 17.72 -5.62
C LEU A 40 8.72 19.16 -6.06
N VAL A 41 10.01 19.46 -6.21
CA VAL A 41 10.47 20.76 -6.72
C VAL A 41 10.03 20.96 -8.16
N GLU A 42 10.16 19.93 -9.00
CA GLU A 42 9.81 20.04 -10.42
C GLU A 42 8.30 20.16 -10.67
N CYS A 43 7.48 19.46 -9.87
CA CYS A 43 6.03 19.53 -9.94
C CYS A 43 5.42 20.76 -9.24
N ALA A 44 6.21 21.57 -8.54
CA ALA A 44 5.72 22.77 -7.88
C ALA A 44 5.27 23.81 -8.91
N SER A 45 4.11 24.43 -8.69
CA SER A 45 3.50 25.36 -9.67
C SER A 45 4.01 26.79 -9.56
N SER A 46 4.78 27.12 -8.52
CA SER A 46 5.38 28.43 -8.32
C SER A 46 6.72 28.37 -7.59
N ASP A 47 7.51 29.45 -7.71
CA ASP A 47 8.79 29.57 -7.02
C ASP A 47 8.63 29.59 -5.49
N GLU A 48 7.53 30.14 -4.97
CA GLU A 48 7.24 30.10 -3.53
C GLU A 48 6.99 28.68 -3.03
N GLN A 49 6.35 27.84 -3.83
CA GLN A 49 6.19 26.41 -3.50
C GLN A 49 7.52 25.66 -3.60
N ARG A 50 8.33 25.94 -4.65
CA ARG A 50 9.67 25.35 -4.80
C ARG A 50 10.55 25.64 -3.58
N ALA A 51 10.50 26.87 -3.07
CA ALA A 51 11.26 27.30 -1.90
C ALA A 51 10.90 26.56 -0.59
N GLN A 52 9.75 25.88 -0.52
CA GLN A 52 9.34 25.10 0.65
C GLN A 52 9.97 23.70 0.67
N TYR A 53 10.46 23.20 -0.47
CA TYR A 53 11.00 21.84 -0.58
C TYR A 53 12.52 21.84 -0.50
N SER A 54 13.07 21.14 0.50
CA SER A 54 14.50 20.80 0.54
C SER A 54 14.82 19.66 -0.43
N LEU A 55 15.99 19.74 -1.08
CA LEU A 55 16.55 18.68 -1.96
C LEU A 55 17.27 17.56 -1.20
N GLU A 56 17.36 17.63 0.12
CA GLU A 56 17.97 16.55 0.92
C GLU A 56 17.21 15.23 0.71
N PRO A 57 17.88 14.07 0.81
CA PRO A 57 17.21 12.79 0.67
C PRO A 57 16.10 12.62 1.71
N PHE A 58 15.03 11.94 1.32
CA PHE A 58 14.04 11.49 2.28
C PHE A 58 14.65 10.39 3.16
N THR A 59 14.04 10.15 4.30
CA THR A 59 14.31 8.95 5.11
C THR A 59 13.30 7.88 4.75
N TYR A 60 13.61 6.61 5.07
CA TYR A 60 12.61 5.56 4.96
C TYR A 60 12.67 4.58 6.11
N GLU A 61 11.56 3.87 6.31
CA GLU A 61 11.49 2.72 7.19
C GLU A 61 10.71 1.58 6.53
N ARG A 62 11.04 0.36 6.93
CA ARG A 62 10.25 -0.84 6.65
C ARG A 62 9.71 -1.37 7.99
N PRO A 63 8.43 -1.14 8.32
CA PRO A 63 7.89 -1.62 9.58
C PRO A 63 7.96 -3.15 9.66
N THR A 64 8.54 -3.67 10.74
CA THR A 64 8.69 -5.13 10.95
C THR A 64 7.48 -5.73 11.68
N ASN A 65 6.63 -4.89 12.26
CA ASN A 65 5.52 -5.28 13.10
C ASN A 65 4.24 -5.60 12.29
N ILE A 66 4.37 -6.05 11.05
CA ILE A 66 3.25 -6.24 10.12
C ILE A 66 2.73 -7.69 10.21
N PRO A 67 1.41 -7.91 10.30
CA PRO A 67 0.82 -9.24 10.17
C PRO A 67 1.18 -9.88 8.82
N PRO A 68 1.77 -11.09 8.80
CA PRO A 68 2.12 -11.74 7.55
C PRO A 68 0.85 -12.13 6.79
N ALA A 69 0.77 -11.71 5.53
CA ALA A 69 -0.31 -12.13 4.64
C ALA A 69 -0.09 -13.56 4.14
N ARG A 70 -1.14 -14.11 3.54
CA ARG A 70 -1.11 -15.39 2.81
C ARG A 70 -0.75 -15.10 1.34
N ALA A 71 -0.28 -16.11 0.61
CA ALA A 71 -0.22 -15.98 -0.85
C ALA A 71 -1.64 -15.71 -1.38
N GLY A 72 -1.77 -14.74 -2.28
CA GLY A 72 -3.08 -14.25 -2.78
C GLY A 72 -3.65 -13.06 -2.01
N ASP A 73 -3.20 -12.80 -0.77
CA ASP A 73 -3.72 -11.68 0.04
C ASP A 73 -2.88 -10.39 -0.07
N CYS A 74 -1.84 -10.38 -0.91
CA CYS A 74 -0.91 -9.26 -1.03
C CYS A 74 -1.56 -7.96 -1.52
N GLY A 75 -2.73 -8.01 -2.19
CA GLY A 75 -3.50 -6.83 -2.56
C GLY A 75 -4.45 -6.33 -1.46
N VAL A 76 -5.04 -7.26 -0.71
CA VAL A 76 -6.08 -6.98 0.30
C VAL A 76 -5.48 -6.25 1.51
N TYR A 77 -4.30 -6.68 1.92
CA TYR A 77 -3.63 -6.16 3.11
C TYR A 77 -3.17 -4.69 2.97
N PRO A 78 -2.49 -4.29 1.88
CA PRO A 78 -2.19 -2.89 1.61
C PRO A 78 -3.43 -2.00 1.51
N LEU A 79 -4.53 -2.49 0.91
CA LEU A 79 -5.78 -1.74 0.84
C LEU A 79 -6.38 -1.50 2.22
N LYS A 80 -6.43 -2.52 3.08
CA LYS A 80 -6.84 -2.34 4.48
C LYS A 80 -5.90 -1.42 5.27
N TYR A 81 -4.60 -1.45 4.97
CA TYR A 81 -3.65 -0.52 5.58
C TYR A 81 -3.94 0.94 5.19
N ILE A 82 -4.20 1.19 3.90
CA ILE A 82 -4.58 2.52 3.39
C ILE A 82 -5.89 2.98 4.02
N GLU A 83 -6.91 2.11 4.08
CA GLU A 83 -8.19 2.39 4.72
C GLU A 83 -8.01 2.78 6.20
N CYS A 84 -7.22 2.01 6.96
CA CYS A 84 -6.95 2.33 8.36
C CYS A 84 -6.28 3.71 8.51
N HIS A 85 -5.29 4.00 7.66
CA HIS A 85 -4.61 5.30 7.68
C HIS A 85 -5.54 6.46 7.32
N ALA A 86 -6.42 6.28 6.33
CA ALA A 86 -7.39 7.31 5.93
C ALA A 86 -8.41 7.61 7.05
N LEU A 87 -8.80 6.59 7.81
CA LEU A 87 -9.72 6.69 8.94
C LEU A 87 -9.03 7.06 10.26
N TRP A 88 -7.71 7.27 10.26
CA TRP A 88 -6.91 7.53 11.47
C TRP A 88 -7.04 6.42 12.54
N ILE A 89 -7.25 5.17 12.11
CA ILE A 89 -7.29 4.01 12.98
C ILE A 89 -5.99 3.21 12.86
N GLU A 90 -5.60 2.54 13.95
CA GLU A 90 -4.39 1.72 13.95
C GLU A 90 -4.60 0.42 13.16
N PHE A 91 -3.59 0.00 12.39
CA PHE A 91 -3.59 -1.29 11.72
C PHE A 91 -3.35 -2.43 12.74
N SER A 92 -4.43 -2.92 13.34
CA SER A 92 -4.42 -3.91 14.41
C SER A 92 -3.98 -5.30 13.97
N LYS A 93 -2.91 -5.82 14.58
CA LYS A 93 -2.46 -7.20 14.31
C LYS A 93 -3.50 -8.27 14.58
N LYS A 94 -4.38 -8.03 15.56
CA LYS A 94 -5.42 -8.96 15.98
C LYS A 94 -6.51 -9.02 14.91
N ASP A 95 -6.91 -7.87 14.39
CA ASP A 95 -8.01 -7.77 13.43
C ASP A 95 -7.55 -8.21 12.03
N PHE A 96 -6.28 -7.98 11.70
CA PHE A 96 -5.64 -8.39 10.44
C PHE A 96 -4.82 -9.68 10.56
N ALA A 97 -5.15 -10.54 11.52
CA ALA A 97 -4.52 -11.85 11.64
C ALA A 97 -4.93 -12.77 10.46
N LYS A 98 -4.04 -13.70 10.07
CA LYS A 98 -4.28 -14.65 8.96
C LYS A 98 -5.66 -15.33 8.96
N PRO A 99 -6.22 -15.81 10.09
CA PRO A 99 -7.54 -16.44 10.11
C PRO A 99 -8.68 -15.52 9.66
N ASN A 100 -8.52 -14.19 9.78
CA ASN A 100 -9.51 -13.21 9.38
C ASN A 100 -9.40 -12.84 7.88
N GLY A 101 -8.39 -13.35 7.17
CA GLY A 101 -8.11 -13.00 5.78
C GLY A 101 -9.30 -13.22 4.85
N LYS A 102 -10.00 -14.36 4.97
CA LYS A 102 -11.22 -14.61 4.18
C LYS A 102 -12.29 -13.56 4.42
N THR A 103 -12.60 -13.26 5.68
CA THR A 103 -13.59 -12.24 6.03
C THR A 103 -13.18 -10.85 5.52
N MET A 104 -11.88 -10.52 5.54
CA MET A 104 -11.37 -9.28 4.95
C MET A 104 -11.60 -9.23 3.44
N ARG A 105 -11.30 -10.33 2.72
CA ARG A 105 -11.56 -10.46 1.28
C ARG A 105 -13.04 -10.29 0.95
N ASP A 106 -13.88 -11.07 1.62
CA ASP A 106 -15.33 -11.10 1.39
C ASP A 106 -15.94 -9.71 1.62
N LYS A 107 -15.58 -9.05 2.74
CA LYS A 107 -16.04 -7.68 3.02
C LYS A 107 -15.59 -6.70 1.96
N MET A 108 -14.30 -6.70 1.62
CA MET A 108 -13.76 -5.79 0.60
C MET A 108 -14.42 -6.00 -0.77
N ALA A 109 -14.69 -7.24 -1.16
CA ALA A 109 -15.39 -7.55 -2.40
C ALA A 109 -16.81 -6.98 -2.41
N VAL A 110 -17.54 -7.13 -1.30
CA VAL A 110 -18.89 -6.55 -1.13
C VAL A 110 -18.83 -5.02 -1.17
N ASP A 111 -17.91 -4.40 -0.44
CA ASP A 111 -17.76 -2.94 -0.39
C ASP A 111 -17.48 -2.38 -1.80
N ILE A 112 -16.52 -2.97 -2.53
CA ILE A 112 -16.20 -2.56 -3.91
C ILE A 112 -17.40 -2.73 -4.85
N PHE A 113 -18.12 -3.84 -4.74
CA PHE A 113 -19.30 -4.09 -5.58
C PHE A 113 -20.41 -3.06 -5.32
N GLN A 114 -20.58 -2.62 -4.07
CA GLN A 114 -21.58 -1.62 -3.70
C GLN A 114 -21.20 -0.21 -4.16
N GLU A 115 -19.92 0.13 -4.20
CA GLU A 115 -19.42 1.43 -4.68
C GLU A 115 -19.54 1.59 -6.21
N LEU A 116 -19.58 0.48 -6.95
CA LEU A 116 -19.69 0.48 -8.40
C LEU A 116 -21.16 0.45 -8.84
N HIS A 117 -21.68 1.61 -9.29
CA HIS A 117 -22.99 1.67 -9.94
C HIS A 117 -23.00 0.75 -11.18
N ASP A 118 -24.09 -0.01 -11.37
CA ASP A 118 -24.26 -0.96 -12.48
C ASP A 118 -23.25 -2.13 -12.52
N ALA A 119 -22.56 -2.45 -11.41
CA ALA A 119 -21.64 -3.59 -11.33
C ALA A 119 -22.28 -4.92 -11.77
N HIS A 120 -23.59 -5.05 -11.59
CA HIS A 120 -24.40 -6.22 -11.96
C HIS A 120 -24.61 -6.37 -13.48
N GLU A 121 -24.32 -5.33 -14.27
CA GLU A 121 -24.44 -5.34 -15.73
C GLU A 121 -23.15 -5.78 -16.44
N PHE A 122 -22.03 -5.86 -15.72
CA PHE A 122 -20.76 -6.29 -16.30
C PHE A 122 -20.76 -7.81 -16.54
N GLU A 123 -20.63 -8.21 -17.80
CA GLU A 123 -20.36 -9.62 -18.15
C GLU A 123 -18.97 -10.01 -17.67
N ASN A 124 -18.88 -11.13 -16.95
CA ASN A 124 -17.59 -11.68 -16.58
C ASN A 124 -16.87 -12.22 -17.83
N LYS A 125 -15.78 -11.55 -18.23
CA LYS A 125 -14.94 -11.95 -19.38
C LYS A 125 -13.75 -12.83 -19.00
N ASP A 126 -13.45 -12.97 -17.71
CA ASP A 126 -12.30 -13.73 -17.23
C ASP A 126 -12.59 -15.23 -17.04
N ASN A 127 -13.85 -15.64 -17.21
CA ASN A 127 -14.32 -17.02 -17.18
C ASN A 127 -13.83 -17.80 -15.96
N ASP A 128 -13.80 -17.14 -14.80
CA ASP A 128 -13.54 -17.76 -13.50
C ASP A 128 -12.15 -18.42 -13.36
N ALA A 129 -11.22 -18.14 -14.27
CA ALA A 129 -9.91 -18.81 -14.34
C ALA A 129 -9.07 -18.66 -13.05
N ASN A 130 -9.39 -17.66 -12.22
CA ASN A 130 -8.67 -17.32 -11.00
C ASN A 130 -9.44 -17.65 -9.71
N LEU A 131 -10.66 -18.22 -9.76
CA LEU A 131 -11.46 -18.48 -8.55
C LEU A 131 -10.73 -19.39 -7.54
N GLY A 132 -10.01 -20.41 -8.04
CA GLY A 132 -9.27 -21.36 -7.21
C GLY A 132 -8.09 -20.76 -6.42
N ALA A 133 -7.62 -19.57 -6.77
CA ALA A 133 -6.50 -18.91 -6.08
C ALA A 133 -6.89 -18.39 -4.68
N TYR A 134 -8.19 -18.32 -4.36
CA TYR A 134 -8.70 -17.67 -3.15
C TYR A 134 -9.52 -18.57 -2.21
N GLU A 135 -9.65 -19.87 -2.51
CA GLU A 135 -10.43 -20.83 -1.72
C GLU A 135 -9.77 -21.28 -0.40
N GLY A 136 -8.54 -20.83 -0.12
CA GLY A 136 -7.76 -21.16 1.10
C GLY A 136 -7.89 -20.19 2.26
#